data_AF-A0A9P1G8X8-F1
#
_entry.id   AF-A0A9P1G8X8-F1
#
_cell.length_a   1.000
_cell.length_b   1.000
_cell.length_c   1.000
_cell.angle_alpha   90.00
_cell.angle_beta   90.00
_cell.angle_gamma   90.00
#
_symmetry.space_group_name_H-M   'P 1'
#
loop_
_entity.id
_entity.type
_entity.pdbx_description
1 polymer ?
#
loop_
_entity_poly.entity_id
_entity_poly.type
_entity_poly.pdbx_seq_one_letter_code
_entity_poly.pdbx_strand_id
1 'polypeptide(L)'
;MLPRESSGYPRPTRGPSTSTSLRRTRRAEPELSHCSIDGGLPDKLPRPWMGIDSEAVYGAIEEEGPVECTPTSPSKSPTSPSSPERSVAREQNAARQFLWTTMDSVMLRPCEVANSLPIPLAAVLTPFADSADFTSLPLSDIGSEEPLRCPRCRCYANPHFKWSAKESRKFTCNMCSHSLDVPQKFLDDMERNGQCADADTHPELVYGSVDFTARALLEPDLPGPFVPSVCFAIETSPNAIERGFSWAALEALEKVFQAPHSLERDVYLVTFDEAVTFYVPTSHGRFRAVVMPDMEEPFVPVSPESLGVHVADPEGKEMFLQLLSTLKDDVAERAADAPPGQLGQEAKIDPFHLADVQDVASSSVLRTGVQTLAALGGGDLVLFQATVPASAWGPDDSAPEDDDVLSPKTPISPKTPKTPMKSPIALKKRKRTFLEEMHRSCCRTGVAVSAVTATVDGDASRLHWLPWRTGGDVLHLPNFAATATPSISSQLQHWMQKMQGSAYNCVVKLRCSKGLSCRALLAPWPAAASSEDHSAFEVPRLSPDMSVTFSLVPEIEPDPDE
;
A
#
# COMPACT_ATOMS: atom_id res chain seq x y z
N MET A 1 -11.81 64.54 -59.58
CA MET A 1 -11.52 65.04 -58.21
C MET A 1 -11.72 63.86 -57.28
N LEU A 2 -10.71 63.03 -57.01
CA LEU A 2 -9.60 63.24 -56.06
C LEU A 2 -10.09 63.66 -54.64
N PRO A 3 -9.40 63.30 -53.52
CA PRO A 3 -8.96 61.96 -53.07
C PRO A 3 -8.71 61.83 -51.51
N ARG A 4 -7.99 60.76 -51.09
CA ARG A 4 -6.96 60.65 -50.00
C ARG A 4 -7.43 60.59 -48.53
N GLU A 5 -6.78 59.91 -47.56
CA GLU A 5 -5.48 59.18 -47.40
C GLU A 5 -5.58 58.34 -46.08
N SER A 6 -5.23 57.04 -46.01
CA SER A 6 -3.91 56.37 -45.78
C SER A 6 -3.41 56.23 -44.32
N SER A 7 -3.18 54.99 -43.89
CA SER A 7 -1.94 54.43 -43.26
C SER A 7 -2.26 52.97 -42.86
N GLY A 8 -1.44 51.93 -42.99
CA GLY A 8 -0.02 51.79 -43.31
C GLY A 8 0.55 50.65 -42.44
N TYR A 9 0.29 49.39 -42.79
CA TYR A 9 0.89 48.20 -42.14
C TYR A 9 2.28 47.90 -42.71
N PRO A 10 3.31 47.62 -41.89
CA PRO A 10 4.56 47.04 -42.36
C PRO A 10 4.51 45.50 -42.32
N ARG A 11 4.82 44.86 -43.46
CA ARG A 11 5.20 43.43 -43.56
C ARG A 11 6.69 43.29 -43.22
N PRO A 12 7.12 42.21 -42.53
CA PRO A 12 8.53 41.85 -42.48
C PRO A 12 8.95 41.11 -43.75
N THR A 13 10.15 41.45 -44.21
CA THR A 13 10.85 40.98 -45.40
C THR A 13 11.51 39.61 -45.20
N ARG A 14 11.56 38.81 -46.28
CA ARG A 14 12.35 37.56 -46.38
C ARG A 14 13.84 37.88 -46.44
N GLY A 15 14.63 37.19 -45.60
CA GLY A 15 16.08 36.98 -45.72
C GLY A 15 16.42 35.51 -46.02
N PRO A 16 17.65 35.19 -46.45
CA PRO A 16 17.95 34.05 -47.31
C PRO A 16 18.04 32.70 -46.60
N SER A 17 17.79 31.66 -47.39
CA SER A 17 17.86 30.23 -47.08
C SER A 17 19.27 29.76 -46.70
N THR A 18 19.37 29.02 -45.60
CA THR A 18 20.41 28.01 -45.39
C THR A 18 19.73 26.67 -45.08
N SER A 19 19.91 25.71 -45.98
CA SER A 19 19.43 24.34 -45.84
C SER A 19 20.28 23.59 -44.81
N THR A 20 19.66 23.09 -43.74
CA THR A 20 20.21 21.96 -42.99
C THR A 20 19.12 20.93 -42.79
N SER A 21 19.21 19.85 -43.55
CA SER A 21 18.41 18.64 -43.38
C SER A 21 18.87 17.93 -42.11
N LEU A 22 18.11 18.05 -41.02
CA LEU A 22 18.25 17.14 -39.89
C LEU A 22 17.23 16.01 -40.05
N ARG A 23 17.68 14.90 -40.63
CA ARG A 23 17.05 13.58 -40.49
C ARG A 23 16.92 13.30 -38.99
N ARG A 24 15.71 13.43 -38.44
CA ARG A 24 15.40 12.98 -37.09
C ARG A 24 15.25 11.46 -37.15
N THR A 25 16.33 10.76 -36.81
CA THR A 25 16.33 9.31 -36.60
C THR A 25 15.29 8.97 -35.54
N ARG A 26 14.34 8.07 -35.88
CA ARG A 26 13.46 7.40 -34.91
C ARG A 26 14.36 6.79 -33.84
N ARG A 27 14.38 7.38 -32.66
CA ARG A 27 14.97 6.76 -31.47
C ARG A 27 13.87 5.82 -30.97
N ALA A 28 14.13 4.52 -31.00
CA ALA A 28 13.27 3.55 -30.33
C ALA A 28 13.17 3.95 -28.86
N GLU A 29 11.95 4.15 -28.36
CA GLU A 29 11.70 4.29 -26.94
C GLU A 29 12.08 2.99 -26.23
N PRO A 30 12.70 3.03 -25.03
CA PRO A 30 12.94 1.82 -24.28
C PRO A 30 11.59 1.23 -23.87
N GLU A 31 11.40 -0.07 -24.11
CA GLU A 31 10.30 -0.84 -23.52
C GLU A 31 10.39 -0.71 -21.99
N LEU A 32 9.48 0.05 -21.40
CA LEU A 32 9.27 0.12 -19.95
C LEU A 32 8.56 -1.17 -19.49
N SER A 33 9.23 -2.31 -19.65
CA SER A 33 8.88 -3.53 -18.94
C SER A 33 9.68 -3.55 -17.64
N HIS A 34 8.97 -3.53 -16.51
CA HIS A 34 9.47 -3.51 -15.13
C HIS A 34 9.92 -2.14 -14.60
N CYS A 35 9.10 -1.55 -13.73
CA CYS A 35 9.61 -0.69 -12.65
C CYS A 35 10.37 -1.58 -11.66
N SER A 36 11.67 -1.72 -11.88
CA SER A 36 12.61 -2.13 -10.83
C SER A 36 12.92 -0.89 -10.00
N ILE A 37 12.39 -0.79 -8.78
CA ILE A 37 13.00 0.04 -7.75
C ILE A 37 14.23 -0.76 -7.30
N ASP A 38 15.31 -0.66 -8.06
CA ASP A 38 16.69 -1.01 -7.69
C ASP A 38 17.59 -0.53 -8.84
N GLY A 39 18.39 0.50 -8.56
CA GLY A 39 19.29 1.16 -9.50
C GLY A 39 19.55 2.59 -9.06
N GLY A 40 20.63 2.81 -8.30
CA GLY A 40 20.97 4.10 -7.70
C GLY A 40 21.10 5.26 -8.69
N LEU A 41 20.29 6.32 -8.44
CA LEU A 41 20.39 7.78 -8.66
C LEU A 41 21.08 8.35 -9.93
N PRO A 42 20.67 9.53 -10.49
CA PRO A 42 20.03 10.67 -9.83
C PRO A 42 18.96 11.40 -10.68
N ASP A 43 17.70 11.37 -10.28
CA ASP A 43 16.83 12.53 -10.51
C ASP A 43 15.74 12.54 -9.43
N LYS A 44 15.75 13.63 -8.67
CA LYS A 44 14.96 13.80 -7.47
C LYS A 44 13.48 13.74 -7.83
N LEU A 45 12.78 12.71 -7.40
CA LEU A 45 11.38 12.88 -7.03
C LEU A 45 11.36 14.04 -6.02
N PRO A 46 10.60 15.12 -6.24
CA PRO A 46 10.54 16.20 -5.27
C PRO A 46 10.03 15.62 -3.96
N ARG A 47 10.90 15.60 -2.95
CA ARG A 47 10.46 15.38 -1.57
C ARG A 47 9.48 16.50 -1.24
N PRO A 48 8.40 16.24 -0.49
CA PRO A 48 7.60 17.31 0.08
C PRO A 48 8.55 18.29 0.76
N TRP A 49 8.43 19.57 0.43
CA TRP A 49 9.22 20.62 1.06
C TRP A 49 8.93 20.55 2.56
N MET A 50 9.94 20.23 3.37
CA MET A 50 9.84 20.27 4.83
C MET A 50 9.56 21.71 5.24
N GLY A 51 8.32 22.01 5.62
CA GLY A 51 7.88 23.36 5.96
C GLY A 51 6.43 23.71 5.60
N ILE A 52 5.63 22.77 5.09
CA ILE A 52 4.18 22.94 5.05
C ILE A 52 3.61 22.23 6.28
N ASP A 53 3.20 23.03 7.26
CA ASP A 53 2.36 22.56 8.35
C ASP A 53 1.08 21.94 7.76
N SER A 54 0.66 20.76 8.26
CA SER A 54 -0.62 20.15 7.87
C SER A 54 -1.79 21.10 8.11
N GLU A 55 -1.65 22.01 9.08
CA GLU A 55 -2.60 23.08 9.37
C GLU A 55 -2.62 24.17 8.29
N ALA A 56 -1.55 24.38 7.51
CA ALA A 56 -1.50 25.40 6.46
C ALA A 56 -2.21 24.99 5.15
N VAL A 57 -2.50 23.70 4.96
CA VAL A 57 -3.25 23.20 3.79
C VAL A 57 -4.77 23.20 4.05
N TYR A 58 -5.19 23.15 5.32
CA TYR A 58 -6.61 23.08 5.71
C TYR A 58 -7.09 24.19 6.67
N GLY A 59 -6.19 25.01 7.21
CA GLY A 59 -6.47 26.05 8.21
C GLY A 59 -6.51 27.44 7.60
N ALA A 60 -7.69 27.85 7.16
CA ALA A 60 -8.05 29.27 7.06
C ALA A 60 -9.57 29.46 6.98
N ILE A 61 -10.34 28.94 7.95
CA ILE A 61 -11.73 29.42 8.16
C ILE A 61 -12.06 29.45 9.66
N GLU A 62 -11.31 30.21 10.43
CA GLU A 62 -11.74 30.88 11.68
C GLU A 62 -10.95 32.21 11.64
N GLU A 63 -11.52 33.41 11.49
CA GLU A 63 -12.56 34.09 12.27
C GLU A 63 -12.96 35.42 11.55
N GLU A 64 -14.12 35.98 11.94
CA GLU A 64 -14.50 37.42 11.91
C GLU A 64 -14.84 38.12 10.56
N GLY A 65 -16.15 38.34 10.34
CA GLY A 65 -16.71 39.56 9.73
C GLY A 65 -16.75 39.69 8.19
N PRO A 66 -17.73 40.43 7.61
CA PRO A 66 -18.13 40.25 6.21
C PRO A 66 -17.29 41.09 5.25
N VAL A 67 -16.57 40.43 4.33
CA VAL A 67 -16.03 41.07 3.13
C VAL A 67 -16.52 40.31 1.91
N GLU A 68 -17.40 40.95 1.13
CA GLU A 68 -17.83 40.47 -0.19
C GLU A 68 -16.62 40.30 -1.12
N CYS A 69 -16.23 39.06 -1.36
CA CYS A 69 -15.37 38.69 -2.47
C CYS A 69 -15.92 37.40 -3.09
N THR A 70 -16.63 37.55 -4.20
CA THR A 70 -17.19 36.47 -5.01
C THR A 70 -16.08 35.59 -5.62
N PRO A 71 -16.06 34.26 -5.38
CA PRO A 71 -15.35 33.31 -6.22
C PRO A 71 -16.31 32.79 -7.29
N THR A 72 -15.96 33.01 -8.55
CA THR A 72 -16.65 32.51 -9.73
C THR A 72 -16.52 30.99 -9.80
N SER A 73 -17.44 30.27 -9.14
CA SER A 73 -17.73 28.85 -9.42
C SER A 73 -18.84 28.77 -10.49
N PRO A 74 -18.85 27.77 -11.39
CA PRO A 74 -19.92 27.63 -12.37
C PRO A 74 -21.22 27.19 -11.67
N SER A 75 -22.15 28.15 -11.57
CA SER A 75 -23.61 28.02 -11.39
C SER A 75 -24.14 26.79 -10.62
N LYS A 76 -24.35 26.97 -9.31
CA LYS A 76 -25.57 26.44 -8.66
C LYS A 76 -26.72 27.37 -9.04
N SER A 77 -27.77 26.85 -9.69
CA SER A 77 -29.05 27.56 -9.74
C SER A 77 -29.65 27.60 -8.32
N PRO A 78 -30.19 28.72 -7.85
CA PRO A 78 -30.74 28.81 -6.49
C PRO A 78 -32.14 28.20 -6.45
N THR A 79 -32.30 27.11 -5.71
CA THR A 79 -33.61 26.64 -5.22
C THR A 79 -33.88 27.28 -3.86
N SER A 80 -35.12 27.77 -3.68
CA SER A 80 -35.61 28.50 -2.51
C SER A 80 -35.57 27.70 -1.19
N PRO A 81 -35.50 28.38 -0.02
CA PRO A 81 -35.32 27.71 1.26
C PRO A 81 -36.66 27.32 1.90
N SER A 82 -36.91 26.02 2.05
CA SER A 82 -37.87 25.52 3.04
C SER A 82 -37.64 24.04 3.37
N SER A 83 -36.81 23.77 4.39
CA SER A 83 -36.89 22.68 5.38
C SER A 83 -35.49 22.35 5.96
N PRO A 84 -35.36 22.05 7.26
CA PRO A 84 -34.10 21.71 7.90
C PRO A 84 -33.88 20.19 7.83
N GLU A 85 -33.73 19.65 6.63
CA GLU A 85 -33.07 18.36 6.42
C GLU A 85 -32.01 18.62 5.36
N ARG A 86 -30.76 18.72 5.80
CA ARG A 86 -29.62 18.88 4.90
C ARG A 86 -29.42 17.51 4.23
N SER A 87 -30.26 17.20 3.25
CA SER A 87 -30.06 16.03 2.38
C SER A 87 -28.66 16.14 1.82
N VAL A 88 -27.75 15.26 2.23
CA VAL A 88 -26.48 15.05 1.53
C VAL A 88 -26.88 14.90 0.06
N ALA A 89 -26.43 15.81 -0.80
CA ALA A 89 -26.72 15.70 -2.22
C ALA A 89 -26.28 14.29 -2.64
N ARG A 90 -27.17 13.54 -3.32
CA ARG A 90 -26.91 12.16 -3.76
C ARG A 90 -25.68 12.15 -4.68
N GLU A 91 -24.48 12.01 -4.13
CA GLU A 91 -23.23 12.03 -4.89
C GLU A 91 -23.10 10.71 -5.65
N GLN A 92 -23.43 10.75 -6.94
CA GLN A 92 -23.35 9.61 -7.86
C GLN A 92 -21.91 9.22 -8.23
N ASN A 93 -20.93 10.06 -7.88
CA ASN A 93 -19.51 9.81 -8.11
C ASN A 93 -18.83 9.53 -6.77
N ALA A 94 -17.76 8.73 -6.80
CA ALA A 94 -16.95 8.50 -5.62
C ALA A 94 -16.36 9.83 -5.11
N ALA A 95 -16.33 9.99 -3.79
CA ALA A 95 -15.66 11.12 -3.17
C ALA A 95 -14.16 11.11 -3.54
N ARG A 96 -13.57 12.29 -3.74
CA ARG A 96 -12.15 12.42 -4.14
C ARG A 96 -11.17 11.79 -3.16
N GLN A 97 -11.57 11.65 -1.90
CA GLN A 97 -10.78 10.99 -0.86
C GLN A 97 -10.51 9.51 -1.18
N PHE A 98 -11.45 8.83 -1.86
CA PHE A 98 -11.29 7.42 -2.21
C PHE A 98 -10.65 7.23 -3.58
N LEU A 99 -11.02 8.06 -4.54
CA LEU A 99 -10.55 7.97 -5.91
C LEU A 99 -10.40 9.37 -6.52
N TRP A 100 -9.18 9.69 -6.96
CA TRP A 100 -8.89 10.93 -7.66
C TRP A 100 -8.16 10.64 -8.97
N THR A 101 -8.52 11.35 -10.04
CA THR A 101 -7.85 11.25 -11.34
C THR A 101 -7.04 12.51 -11.62
N THR A 102 -5.93 12.39 -12.36
CA THR A 102 -5.10 13.55 -12.73
C THR A 102 -5.83 14.55 -13.63
N MET A 103 -6.95 14.15 -14.22
CA MET A 103 -7.80 14.99 -15.06
C MET A 103 -9.28 14.67 -14.85
N ASP A 104 -10.07 15.67 -14.45
CA ASP A 104 -11.51 15.53 -14.19
C ASP A 104 -12.38 15.58 -15.47
N SER A 105 -11.77 15.80 -16.63
CA SER A 105 -12.47 16.06 -17.89
C SER A 105 -12.13 15.03 -18.95
N VAL A 106 -13.17 14.57 -19.66
CA VAL A 106 -13.05 13.64 -20.79
C VAL A 106 -12.36 14.34 -21.96
N MET A 107 -11.30 13.73 -22.48
CA MET A 107 -10.62 14.23 -23.68
C MET A 107 -11.45 13.99 -24.94
N LEU A 108 -11.69 15.04 -25.72
CA LEU A 108 -12.18 14.89 -27.10
C LEU A 108 -11.00 14.42 -27.96
N ARG A 109 -11.09 13.20 -28.51
CA ARG A 109 -10.00 12.45 -29.18
C ARG A 109 -8.86 12.07 -28.22
N PRO A 110 -9.12 11.13 -27.28
CA PRO A 110 -8.20 10.75 -26.22
C PRO A 110 -6.77 10.43 -26.69
N CYS A 111 -6.61 9.69 -27.80
CA CYS A 111 -5.31 9.27 -28.31
C CYS A 111 -4.44 10.44 -28.80
N GLU A 112 -5.01 11.39 -29.55
CA GLU A 112 -4.27 12.56 -30.03
C GLU A 112 -3.88 13.48 -28.86
N VAL A 113 -4.83 13.71 -27.95
CA VAL A 113 -4.67 14.63 -26.84
C VAL A 113 -3.67 14.08 -25.83
N ALA A 114 -3.78 12.82 -25.42
CA ALA A 114 -2.87 12.20 -24.46
C ALA A 114 -1.42 12.16 -24.96
N ASN A 115 -1.19 11.94 -26.26
CA ASN A 115 0.16 11.96 -26.84
C ASN A 115 0.77 13.38 -26.92
N SER A 116 -0.06 14.41 -26.89
CA SER A 116 0.36 15.81 -26.99
C SER A 116 0.47 16.51 -25.63
N LEU A 117 -0.18 15.98 -24.59
CA LEU A 117 -0.18 16.54 -23.26
C LEU A 117 0.99 16.00 -22.44
N PRO A 118 1.74 16.86 -21.73
CA PRO A 118 2.76 16.43 -20.79
C PRO A 118 2.18 15.91 -19.46
N ILE A 119 0.86 15.68 -19.39
CA ILE A 119 0.16 15.28 -18.17
C ILE A 119 -0.13 13.78 -18.24
N PRO A 120 0.41 12.97 -17.31
CA PRO A 120 0.10 11.54 -17.27
C PRO A 120 -1.37 11.35 -16.86
N LEU A 121 -2.09 10.52 -17.59
CA LEU A 121 -3.40 10.04 -17.18
C LEU A 121 -3.22 9.00 -16.08
N ALA A 122 -3.77 9.26 -14.90
CA ALA A 122 -3.69 8.33 -13.79
C ALA A 122 -4.91 8.44 -12.87
N ALA A 123 -5.16 7.36 -12.14
CA ALA A 123 -6.12 7.29 -11.05
C ALA A 123 -5.40 6.89 -9.76
N VAL A 124 -5.47 7.75 -8.76
CA VAL A 124 -4.98 7.53 -7.39
C VAL A 124 -6.15 6.99 -6.57
N LEU A 125 -5.96 5.81 -5.99
CA LEU A 125 -6.97 5.09 -5.22
C LEU A 125 -6.51 4.94 -3.78
N THR A 126 -7.35 5.36 -2.84
CA THR A 126 -7.17 5.25 -1.38
C THR A 126 -8.48 4.73 -0.78
N PRO A 127 -8.79 3.43 -0.94
CA PRO A 127 -10.16 2.93 -0.86
C PRO A 127 -10.75 2.97 0.55
N PHE A 128 -9.91 2.98 1.58
CA PHE A 128 -10.31 3.06 2.98
C PHE A 128 -9.90 4.38 3.64
N ALA A 129 -9.69 5.45 2.85
CA ALA A 129 -9.30 6.75 3.39
C ALA A 129 -10.24 7.18 4.53
N ASP A 130 -9.67 7.48 5.70
CA ASP A 130 -10.44 7.99 6.83
C ASP A 130 -10.99 9.38 6.49
N SER A 131 -12.30 9.57 6.70
CA SER A 131 -12.95 10.86 6.52
C SER A 131 -12.95 11.63 7.83
N ALA A 132 -12.62 12.92 7.80
CA ALA A 132 -12.77 13.83 8.94
C ALA A 132 -14.22 13.89 9.47
N ASP A 133 -15.20 13.56 8.62
CA ASP A 133 -16.63 13.65 8.91
C ASP A 133 -17.27 12.30 9.32
N PHE A 134 -16.49 11.21 9.46
CA PHE A 134 -16.94 9.88 9.90
C PHE A 134 -18.24 9.35 9.26
N THR A 135 -18.56 9.74 8.03
CA THR A 135 -19.80 9.29 7.39
C THR A 135 -19.61 7.84 6.92
N SER A 136 -20.31 6.90 7.56
CA SER A 136 -20.30 5.49 7.18
C SER A 136 -20.76 5.33 5.73
N LEU A 137 -20.04 4.55 4.92
CA LEU A 137 -20.48 4.21 3.58
C LEU A 137 -21.80 3.44 3.63
N PRO A 138 -22.76 3.71 2.72
CA PRO A 138 -23.98 2.93 2.63
C PRO A 138 -23.69 1.46 2.31
N LEU A 139 -24.30 0.55 3.08
CA LEU A 139 -24.21 -0.90 2.86
C LEU A 139 -25.37 -1.36 1.98
N SER A 140 -25.05 -1.91 0.81
CA SER A 140 -25.99 -2.62 -0.05
C SER A 140 -26.15 -4.06 0.44
N ASP A 141 -27.21 -4.32 1.20
CA ASP A 141 -27.55 -5.67 1.65
C ASP A 141 -28.30 -6.44 0.56
N ILE A 142 -27.55 -7.29 -0.13
CA ILE A 142 -28.03 -8.14 -1.22
C ILE A 142 -28.70 -9.44 -0.72
N GLY A 143 -28.72 -9.71 0.59
CA GLY A 143 -29.21 -10.99 1.13
C GLY A 143 -28.45 -12.17 0.50
N SER A 144 -29.13 -13.27 0.15
CA SER A 144 -28.48 -14.45 -0.45
C SER A 144 -28.15 -14.33 -1.95
N GLU A 145 -28.41 -13.18 -2.56
CA GLU A 145 -28.24 -12.97 -4.01
C GLU A 145 -26.84 -12.40 -4.32
N GLU A 146 -26.39 -12.53 -5.57
CA GLU A 146 -25.15 -11.87 -6.01
C GLU A 146 -25.40 -10.38 -6.34
N PRO A 147 -24.39 -9.50 -6.17
CA PRO A 147 -24.51 -8.11 -6.61
C PRO A 147 -24.85 -8.06 -8.10
N LEU A 148 -25.79 -7.16 -8.47
CA LEU A 148 -26.16 -6.98 -9.86
C LEU A 148 -24.93 -6.54 -10.67
N ARG A 149 -24.58 -7.31 -11.70
CA ARG A 149 -23.41 -7.05 -12.55
C ARG A 149 -23.77 -7.15 -14.01
N CYS A 150 -23.08 -6.36 -14.84
CA CYS A 150 -23.16 -6.52 -16.28
C CYS A 150 -22.66 -7.92 -16.69
N PRO A 151 -23.45 -8.74 -17.40
CA PRO A 151 -23.04 -10.09 -17.80
C PRO A 151 -21.86 -10.08 -18.77
N ARG A 152 -21.65 -8.99 -19.51
CA ARG A 152 -20.55 -8.83 -20.46
C ARG A 152 -19.23 -8.41 -19.80
N CYS A 153 -19.19 -7.24 -19.16
CA CYS A 153 -17.94 -6.69 -18.61
C CYS A 153 -17.76 -6.91 -17.10
N ARG A 154 -18.76 -7.51 -16.44
CA ARG A 154 -18.76 -7.83 -15.01
C ARG A 154 -18.58 -6.62 -14.08
N CYS A 155 -18.86 -5.41 -14.58
CA CYS A 155 -18.99 -4.18 -13.79
C CYS A 155 -20.21 -4.29 -12.86
N TYR A 156 -20.04 -3.87 -11.61
CA TYR A 156 -21.11 -3.75 -10.62
C TYR A 156 -22.11 -2.68 -11.04
N ALA A 157 -23.38 -2.90 -10.69
CA ALA A 157 -24.40 -1.87 -10.78
C ALA A 157 -23.92 -0.61 -10.03
N ASN A 158 -24.18 0.54 -10.64
CA ASN A 158 -23.73 1.83 -10.16
C ASN A 158 -24.71 2.91 -10.65
N PRO A 159 -24.67 4.14 -10.11
CA PRO A 159 -25.62 5.19 -10.46
C PRO A 159 -25.64 5.61 -11.94
N HIS A 160 -24.62 5.23 -12.72
CA HIS A 160 -24.51 5.58 -14.13
C HIS A 160 -25.10 4.51 -15.07
N PHE A 161 -25.59 3.38 -14.56
CA PHE A 161 -26.38 2.44 -15.36
C PHE A 161 -27.65 3.15 -15.84
N LYS A 162 -27.89 3.14 -17.16
CA LYS A 162 -29.00 3.90 -17.75
C LYS A 162 -30.24 3.03 -17.88
N TRP A 163 -31.33 3.51 -17.31
CA TRP A 163 -32.66 2.93 -17.52
C TRP A 163 -33.19 3.20 -18.93
N SER A 164 -33.77 2.17 -19.56
CA SER A 164 -34.51 2.34 -20.82
C SER A 164 -36.03 2.39 -20.54
N ALA A 165 -36.62 3.57 -20.70
CA ALA A 165 -38.08 3.71 -20.62
C ALA A 165 -38.82 3.07 -21.81
N LYS A 166 -38.12 2.82 -22.94
CA LYS A 166 -38.69 2.24 -24.18
C LYS A 166 -38.62 0.72 -24.20
N GLU A 167 -37.56 0.15 -23.63
CA GLU A 167 -37.39 -1.28 -23.44
C GLU A 167 -37.65 -1.56 -21.96
N SER A 168 -38.90 -1.87 -21.62
CA SER A 168 -39.26 -2.18 -20.24
C SER A 168 -38.30 -3.25 -19.70
N ARG A 169 -37.80 -3.02 -18.47
CA ARG A 169 -36.98 -3.96 -17.70
C ARG A 169 -35.49 -4.09 -18.06
N LYS A 170 -34.91 -3.10 -18.76
CA LYS A 170 -33.47 -3.15 -19.11
C LYS A 170 -32.66 -1.97 -18.60
N PHE A 171 -31.44 -2.29 -18.15
CA PHE A 171 -30.37 -1.32 -17.95
C PHE A 171 -29.38 -1.36 -19.10
N THR A 172 -28.79 -0.21 -19.42
CA THR A 172 -27.62 -0.10 -20.29
C THR A 172 -26.39 0.18 -19.42
N CYS A 173 -25.41 -0.71 -19.46
CA CYS A 173 -24.17 -0.57 -18.72
C CYS A 173 -23.35 0.64 -19.22
N ASN A 174 -22.93 1.54 -18.32
CA ASN A 174 -22.10 2.70 -18.64
C ASN A 174 -20.68 2.34 -19.12
N MET A 175 -20.17 1.15 -18.77
CA MET A 175 -18.80 0.75 -19.09
C MET A 175 -18.66 0.17 -20.50
N CYS A 176 -19.58 -0.71 -20.91
CA CYS A 176 -19.49 -1.46 -22.17
C CYS A 176 -20.73 -1.33 -23.08
N SER A 177 -21.70 -0.49 -22.69
CA SER A 177 -22.96 -0.24 -23.41
C SER A 177 -23.85 -1.47 -23.65
N HIS A 178 -23.58 -2.59 -22.97
CA HIS A 178 -24.41 -3.79 -23.05
C HIS A 178 -25.76 -3.54 -22.37
N SER A 179 -26.84 -3.97 -23.03
CA SER A 179 -28.18 -3.98 -22.48
C SER A 179 -28.37 -5.26 -21.68
N LEU A 180 -28.71 -5.14 -20.39
CA LEU A 180 -28.91 -6.26 -19.48
C LEU A 180 -30.32 -6.25 -18.90
N ASP A 181 -30.86 -7.44 -18.69
CA ASP A 181 -32.15 -7.63 -18.03
C ASP A 181 -32.00 -7.41 -16.51
N VAL A 182 -32.97 -6.71 -15.94
CA VAL A 182 -32.94 -6.29 -14.53
C VAL A 182 -33.91 -7.17 -13.72
N PRO A 183 -33.49 -7.73 -12.55
CA PRO A 183 -34.38 -8.52 -11.71
C PRO A 183 -35.60 -7.73 -11.24
N GLN A 184 -36.74 -8.41 -11.07
CA GLN A 184 -38.03 -7.76 -10.75
C GLN A 184 -37.98 -6.92 -9.47
N LYS A 185 -37.22 -7.35 -8.46
CA LYS A 185 -37.00 -6.60 -7.20
C LYS A 185 -36.58 -5.15 -7.48
N PHE A 186 -35.53 -4.97 -8.27
CA PHE A 186 -35.07 -3.63 -8.64
C PHE A 186 -36.14 -2.86 -9.42
N LEU A 187 -36.86 -3.50 -10.34
CA LEU A 187 -37.88 -2.84 -11.17
C LEU A 187 -39.02 -2.25 -10.35
N ASP A 188 -39.42 -2.93 -9.28
CA ASP A 188 -40.50 -2.51 -8.40
C ASP A 188 -40.11 -1.24 -7.62
N ASP A 189 -38.82 -1.06 -7.36
CA ASP A 189 -38.25 0.05 -6.60
C ASP A 189 -37.79 1.24 -7.49
N MET A 190 -37.80 1.08 -8.82
CA MET A 190 -37.46 2.14 -9.78
C MET A 190 -38.66 3.01 -10.16
N GLU A 191 -38.48 4.32 -10.11
CA GLU A 191 -39.44 5.30 -10.62
C GLU A 191 -39.51 5.33 -12.15
N ARG A 192 -40.58 5.95 -12.70
CA ARG A 192 -40.77 6.12 -14.15
C ARG A 192 -39.65 6.87 -14.87
N ASN A 193 -38.90 7.72 -14.16
CA ASN A 193 -37.74 8.46 -14.65
C ASN A 193 -36.45 7.62 -14.62
N GLY A 194 -36.49 6.40 -14.10
CA GLY A 194 -35.31 5.53 -13.95
C GLY A 194 -34.41 5.88 -12.76
N GLN A 195 -34.94 6.55 -11.75
CA GLN A 195 -34.27 6.74 -10.45
C GLN A 195 -34.80 5.74 -9.44
N CYS A 196 -33.95 5.28 -8.51
CA CYS A 196 -34.45 4.51 -7.37
C CYS A 196 -35.27 5.42 -6.45
N ALA A 197 -36.48 4.98 -6.10
CA ALA A 197 -37.37 5.74 -5.23
C ALA A 197 -36.78 5.89 -3.82
N ASP A 198 -36.16 4.82 -3.32
CA ASP A 198 -35.55 4.76 -2.00
C ASP A 198 -34.04 4.46 -2.09
N ALA A 199 -33.23 5.38 -1.56
CA ALA A 199 -31.78 5.25 -1.56
C ALA A 199 -31.27 4.24 -0.52
N ASP A 200 -32.06 3.96 0.52
CA ASP A 200 -31.70 3.01 1.56
C ASP A 200 -31.89 1.56 1.07
N THR A 201 -32.82 1.33 0.15
CA THR A 201 -33.09 0.01 -0.43
C THR A 201 -32.05 -0.39 -1.49
N HIS A 202 -31.61 0.55 -2.33
CA HIS A 202 -30.62 0.32 -3.39
C HIS A 202 -29.56 1.42 -3.42
N PRO A 203 -28.72 1.53 -2.36
CA PRO A 203 -27.69 2.55 -2.30
C PRO A 203 -26.70 2.47 -3.47
N GLU A 204 -26.45 1.27 -4.01
CA GLU A 204 -25.58 1.02 -5.16
C GLU A 204 -26.05 1.69 -6.46
N LEU A 205 -27.32 2.05 -6.57
CA LEU A 205 -27.86 2.80 -7.72
C LEU A 205 -27.91 4.30 -7.48
N VAL A 206 -27.57 4.76 -6.28
CA VAL A 206 -27.70 6.17 -5.86
C VAL A 206 -26.35 6.81 -5.56
N TYR A 207 -25.45 6.10 -4.89
CA TYR A 207 -24.17 6.63 -4.41
C TYR A 207 -22.98 6.08 -5.23
N GLY A 208 -21.95 6.91 -5.39
CA GLY A 208 -20.72 6.52 -6.10
C GLY A 208 -19.76 5.64 -5.29
N SER A 209 -19.95 5.57 -3.97
CA SER A 209 -19.20 4.70 -3.05
C SER A 209 -20.19 3.96 -2.16
N VAL A 210 -20.14 2.63 -2.18
CA VAL A 210 -20.98 1.73 -1.38
C VAL A 210 -20.20 0.46 -1.05
N ASP A 211 -20.57 -0.17 0.06
CA ASP A 211 -20.13 -1.52 0.38
C ASP A 211 -21.20 -2.53 -0.02
N PHE A 212 -20.78 -3.74 -0.39
CA PHE A 212 -21.69 -4.87 -0.64
C PHE A 212 -21.43 -5.95 0.41
N THR A 213 -22.50 -6.55 0.93
CA THR A 213 -22.37 -7.75 1.77
C THR A 213 -21.66 -8.85 0.97
N ALA A 214 -20.55 -9.36 1.48
CA ALA A 214 -19.77 -10.40 0.80
C ALA A 214 -20.51 -11.76 0.85
N ARG A 215 -20.51 -12.49 -0.28
CA ARG A 215 -21.10 -13.84 -0.40
C ARG A 215 -20.63 -14.83 0.67
N ALA A 216 -19.37 -14.72 1.11
CA ALA A 216 -18.81 -15.59 2.13
C ALA A 216 -19.52 -15.49 3.50
N LEU A 217 -20.16 -14.35 3.80
CA LEU A 217 -20.94 -14.14 5.02
C LEU A 217 -22.36 -14.72 4.94
N LEU A 218 -22.76 -15.16 3.74
CA LEU A 218 -24.12 -15.62 3.42
C LEU A 218 -24.20 -17.15 3.31
N GLU A 219 -23.06 -17.84 3.32
CA GLU A 219 -22.97 -19.31 3.31
C GLU A 219 -22.63 -19.79 4.75
N PRO A 220 -23.59 -20.36 5.50
CA PRO A 220 -23.40 -20.72 6.91
C PRO A 220 -22.38 -21.84 7.16
N ASP A 221 -22.02 -22.59 6.11
CA ASP A 221 -21.02 -23.66 6.14
C ASP A 221 -19.59 -23.16 5.94
N LEU A 222 -19.41 -21.88 5.61
CA LEU A 222 -18.10 -21.23 5.59
C LEU A 222 -17.76 -20.73 7.01
N PRO A 223 -16.48 -20.81 7.43
CA PRO A 223 -16.04 -20.17 8.66
C PRO A 223 -16.47 -18.69 8.62
N GLY A 224 -17.06 -18.21 9.72
CA GLY A 224 -17.43 -16.80 9.86
C GLY A 224 -16.24 -15.86 9.67
N PRO A 225 -16.48 -14.53 9.60
CA PRO A 225 -15.41 -13.56 9.36
C PRO A 225 -14.30 -13.73 10.40
N PHE A 226 -13.10 -14.05 9.93
CA PHE A 226 -11.94 -14.20 10.79
C PHE A 226 -11.51 -12.84 11.34
N VAL A 227 -11.21 -12.78 12.64
CA VAL A 227 -10.66 -11.59 13.30
C VAL A 227 -9.13 -11.64 13.21
N PRO A 228 -8.48 -10.73 12.47
CA PRO A 228 -7.04 -10.78 12.27
C PRO A 228 -6.27 -10.67 13.59
N SER A 229 -5.26 -11.52 13.77
CA SER A 229 -4.42 -11.55 14.97
C SER A 229 -3.16 -10.69 14.81
N VAL A 230 -2.49 -10.31 15.91
CA VAL A 230 -1.22 -9.55 15.85
C VAL A 230 -0.11 -10.30 16.57
N CYS A 231 1.01 -10.57 15.90
CA CYS A 231 2.20 -11.16 16.47
C CYS A 231 3.33 -10.14 16.56
N PHE A 232 3.81 -9.86 17.76
CA PHE A 232 5.00 -9.06 18.00
C PHE A 232 6.21 -9.99 18.11
N ALA A 233 7.22 -9.77 17.27
CA ALA A 233 8.47 -10.50 17.27
C ALA A 233 9.61 -9.55 17.68
N ILE A 234 10.17 -9.75 18.87
CA ILE A 234 11.17 -8.84 19.44
C ILE A 234 12.55 -9.49 19.46
N GLU A 235 13.52 -8.85 18.80
CA GLU A 235 14.90 -9.28 18.88
C GLU A 235 15.44 -9.12 20.30
N THR A 236 16.03 -10.17 20.86
CA THR A 236 16.68 -10.20 22.17
C THR A 236 18.13 -10.68 22.09
N SER A 237 18.78 -10.45 20.95
CA SER A 237 20.22 -10.70 20.77
C SER A 237 21.05 -9.81 21.70
N PRO A 238 22.31 -10.19 22.02
CA PRO A 238 23.22 -9.35 22.79
C PRO A 238 23.34 -7.93 22.22
N ASN A 239 23.48 -7.79 20.90
CA ASN A 239 23.59 -6.49 20.24
C ASN A 239 22.30 -5.63 20.39
N ALA A 240 21.11 -6.23 20.30
CA ALA A 240 19.86 -5.50 20.51
C ALA A 240 19.67 -5.06 21.97
N ILE A 241 20.11 -5.88 22.92
CA ILE A 241 20.03 -5.62 24.37
C ILE A 241 21.03 -4.54 24.79
N GLU A 242 22.29 -4.66 24.38
CA GLU A 242 23.36 -3.69 24.69
C GLU A 242 23.04 -2.28 24.17
N ARG A 243 22.40 -2.19 23.01
CA ARG A 243 21.92 -0.91 22.45
C ARG A 243 20.67 -0.37 23.15
N GLY A 244 20.02 -1.15 24.02
CA GLY A 244 18.75 -0.81 24.66
C GLY A 244 17.53 -0.91 23.75
N PHE A 245 17.65 -1.52 22.56
CA PHE A 245 16.57 -1.61 21.58
C PHE A 245 15.45 -2.55 22.02
N SER A 246 15.80 -3.74 22.51
CA SER A 246 14.82 -4.72 23.00
C SER A 246 13.98 -4.15 24.16
N TRP A 247 14.63 -3.44 25.08
CA TRP A 247 13.95 -2.77 26.20
C TRP A 247 13.01 -1.66 25.71
N ALA A 248 13.45 -0.82 24.78
CA ALA A 248 12.63 0.25 24.19
C ALA A 248 11.41 -0.29 23.43
N ALA A 249 11.55 -1.43 22.74
CA ALA A 249 10.44 -2.10 22.06
C ALA A 249 9.38 -2.59 23.06
N LEU A 250 9.81 -3.27 24.14
CA LEU A 250 8.93 -3.75 25.20
C LEU A 250 8.23 -2.59 25.93
N GLU A 251 8.98 -1.54 26.30
CA GLU A 251 8.46 -0.33 26.93
C GLU A 251 7.46 0.41 26.03
N ALA A 252 7.71 0.46 24.72
CA ALA A 252 6.79 1.06 23.77
C ALA A 252 5.48 0.26 23.66
N LEU A 253 5.56 -1.08 23.60
CA LEU A 253 4.38 -1.94 23.61
C LEU A 253 3.58 -1.77 24.90
N GLU A 254 4.25 -1.76 26.05
CA GLU A 254 3.60 -1.57 27.34
C GLU A 254 2.80 -0.26 27.39
N LYS A 255 3.40 0.85 26.95
CA LYS A 255 2.72 2.15 26.84
C LYS A 255 1.51 2.12 25.93
N VAL A 256 1.62 1.46 24.77
CA VAL A 256 0.52 1.39 23.81
C VAL A 256 -0.63 0.54 24.35
N PHE A 257 -0.33 -0.57 25.03
CA PHE A 257 -1.37 -1.38 25.68
C PHE A 257 -1.95 -0.69 26.92
N GLN A 258 -1.20 0.14 27.64
CA GLN A 258 -1.76 0.94 28.75
C GLN A 258 -2.68 2.08 28.27
N ALA A 259 -2.55 2.54 27.04
CA ALA A 259 -3.37 3.61 26.48
C ALA A 259 -4.87 3.21 26.38
N PRO A 260 -5.79 4.18 26.50
CA PRO A 260 -7.20 3.97 26.18
C PRO A 260 -7.33 3.69 24.67
N HIS A 261 -8.17 2.72 24.30
CA HIS A 261 -8.36 2.24 22.92
C HIS A 261 -7.15 1.52 22.30
N SER A 262 -6.62 0.51 22.99
CA SER A 262 -5.64 -0.44 22.45
C SER A 262 -6.25 -1.39 21.40
N LEU A 263 -5.45 -2.30 20.83
CA LEU A 263 -5.95 -3.40 19.99
C LEU A 263 -7.06 -4.21 20.70
N GLU A 264 -8.10 -4.57 19.95
CA GLU A 264 -9.23 -5.40 20.40
C GLU A 264 -9.20 -6.76 19.67
N ARG A 265 -8.03 -7.41 19.64
CA ARG A 265 -7.74 -8.62 18.85
C ARG A 265 -6.78 -9.52 19.62
N ASP A 266 -6.66 -10.79 19.24
CA ASP A 266 -5.68 -11.68 19.87
C ASP A 266 -4.25 -11.25 19.56
N VAL A 267 -3.43 -11.21 20.61
CA VAL A 267 -2.03 -10.80 20.55
C VAL A 267 -1.11 -11.96 20.89
N TYR A 268 -0.03 -12.06 20.14
CA TYR A 268 1.00 -13.08 20.24
C TYR A 268 2.34 -12.37 20.47
N LEU A 269 3.17 -12.90 21.36
CA LEU A 269 4.52 -12.39 21.57
C LEU A 269 5.52 -13.52 21.36
N VAL A 270 6.55 -13.23 20.58
CA VAL A 270 7.72 -14.08 20.41
C VAL A 270 8.97 -13.22 20.57
N THR A 271 10.03 -13.80 21.14
CA THR A 271 11.36 -13.18 21.14
C THR A 271 12.30 -14.04 20.32
N PHE A 272 13.35 -13.43 19.77
CA PHE A 272 14.31 -14.19 18.99
C PHE A 272 15.73 -13.65 19.12
N ASP A 273 16.68 -14.57 19.12
CA ASP A 273 18.13 -14.34 19.08
C ASP A 273 18.76 -15.41 18.19
N GLU A 274 19.43 -16.41 18.75
CA GLU A 274 19.87 -17.63 18.05
C GLU A 274 18.77 -18.70 17.99
N ALA A 275 17.68 -18.51 18.75
CA ALA A 275 16.48 -19.34 18.71
C ALA A 275 15.21 -18.48 18.73
N VAL A 276 14.07 -19.06 18.35
CA VAL A 276 12.76 -18.38 18.48
C VAL A 276 12.07 -18.88 19.74
N THR A 277 11.71 -17.97 20.64
CA THR A 277 11.02 -18.29 21.89
C THR A 277 9.56 -17.83 21.82
N PHE A 278 8.64 -18.77 22.04
CA PHE A 278 7.21 -18.54 22.09
C PHE A 278 6.72 -18.45 23.53
N TYR A 279 5.87 -17.47 23.85
CA TYR A 279 5.29 -17.30 25.18
C TYR A 279 3.86 -17.80 25.22
N VAL A 280 3.63 -18.94 25.87
CA VAL A 280 2.31 -19.59 25.95
C VAL A 280 1.62 -19.20 27.27
N PRO A 281 0.42 -18.58 27.26
CA PRO A 281 -0.33 -18.32 28.48
C PRO A 281 -0.71 -19.62 29.21
N THR A 282 -0.72 -19.59 30.52
CA THR A 282 -1.09 -20.71 31.39
C THR A 282 -2.34 -20.37 32.18
N SER A 283 -3.06 -21.41 32.65
CA SER A 283 -4.29 -21.25 33.44
C SER A 283 -4.14 -20.47 34.75
N HIS A 284 -2.90 -20.20 35.20
CA HIS A 284 -2.59 -19.48 36.43
C HIS A 284 -2.21 -18.01 36.17
N GLY A 285 -2.44 -17.49 34.96
CA GLY A 285 -2.07 -16.12 34.59
C GLY A 285 -0.57 -15.89 34.41
N ARG A 286 0.22 -16.96 34.25
CA ARG A 286 1.66 -16.90 33.94
C ARG A 286 1.91 -17.32 32.49
N PHE A 287 3.15 -17.18 32.03
CA PHE A 287 3.59 -17.68 30.72
C PHE A 287 4.60 -18.82 30.84
N ARG A 288 4.55 -19.72 29.87
CA ARG A 288 5.57 -20.75 29.63
C ARG A 288 6.33 -20.38 28.37
N ALA A 289 7.64 -20.15 28.50
CA ALA A 289 8.53 -20.02 27.36
C ALA A 289 8.77 -21.38 26.69
N VAL A 290 8.57 -21.46 25.38
CA VAL A 290 8.84 -22.64 24.55
C VAL A 290 9.84 -22.24 23.47
N VAL A 291 11.04 -22.79 23.55
CA VAL A 291 12.15 -22.45 22.65
C VAL A 291 12.14 -23.38 21.44
N MET A 292 12.26 -22.79 20.26
CA MET A 292 12.44 -23.45 18.97
C MET A 292 13.85 -23.13 18.45
N PRO A 293 14.82 -24.05 18.61
CA PRO A 293 16.22 -23.80 18.28
C PRO A 293 16.59 -24.14 16.83
N ASP A 294 15.72 -24.79 16.07
CA ASP A 294 16.02 -25.22 14.69
C ASP A 294 15.86 -24.06 13.70
N MET A 295 16.98 -23.51 13.23
CA MET A 295 16.98 -22.43 12.25
C MET A 295 16.92 -22.90 10.79
N GLU A 296 17.20 -24.18 10.52
CA GLU A 296 17.21 -24.72 9.16
C GLU A 296 15.79 -25.15 8.74
N GLU A 297 15.07 -25.81 9.64
CA GLU A 297 13.68 -26.25 9.43
C GLU A 297 12.74 -25.68 10.52
N PRO A 298 12.53 -24.35 10.55
CA PRO A 298 11.77 -23.72 11.61
C PRO A 298 10.29 -24.12 11.59
N PHE A 299 9.73 -24.42 12.76
CA PHE A 299 8.34 -24.84 12.95
C PHE A 299 7.70 -24.15 14.16
N VAL A 300 6.36 -24.17 14.26
CA VAL A 300 5.64 -23.68 15.45
C VAL A 300 5.52 -24.84 16.45
N PRO A 301 6.14 -24.78 17.65
CA PRO A 301 6.25 -25.92 18.56
C PRO A 301 4.98 -26.21 19.37
N VAL A 302 3.95 -25.36 19.25
CA VAL A 302 2.69 -25.43 19.98
C VAL A 302 1.52 -25.11 19.06
N SER A 303 0.29 -25.41 19.48
CA SER A 303 -0.89 -25.03 18.71
C SER A 303 -0.98 -23.50 18.61
N PRO A 304 -1.14 -22.92 17.40
CA PRO A 304 -1.30 -21.48 17.23
C PRO A 304 -2.40 -20.89 18.11
N GLU A 305 -3.56 -21.55 18.20
CA GLU A 305 -4.70 -21.10 19.03
C GLU A 305 -4.36 -20.98 20.52
N SER A 306 -3.35 -21.72 21.00
CA SER A 306 -2.94 -21.69 22.42
C SER A 306 -1.95 -20.58 22.76
N LEU A 307 -1.40 -19.88 21.76
CA LEU A 307 -0.42 -18.81 21.95
C LEU A 307 -1.08 -17.44 22.17
N GLY A 308 -2.31 -17.26 21.71
CA GLY A 308 -2.98 -15.97 21.70
C GLY A 308 -3.41 -15.52 23.09
N VAL A 309 -3.24 -14.23 23.35
CA VAL A 309 -3.82 -13.55 24.52
C VAL A 309 -4.89 -12.58 24.02
N HIS A 310 -6.12 -12.76 24.48
CA HIS A 310 -7.22 -11.87 24.13
C HIS A 310 -7.12 -10.56 24.94
N VAL A 311 -6.50 -9.53 24.36
CA VAL A 311 -6.24 -8.25 25.05
C VAL A 311 -7.45 -7.30 25.07
N ALA A 312 -8.56 -7.68 24.43
CA ALA A 312 -9.83 -6.97 24.61
C ALA A 312 -10.43 -7.25 26.01
N ASP A 313 -10.13 -8.42 26.59
CA ASP A 313 -10.49 -8.74 27.96
C ASP A 313 -9.53 -8.03 28.94
N PRO A 314 -10.04 -7.38 30.00
CA PRO A 314 -9.18 -6.74 31.01
C PRO A 314 -8.18 -7.72 31.66
N GLU A 315 -8.59 -8.97 31.88
CA GLU A 315 -7.72 -10.00 32.45
C GLU A 315 -6.61 -10.42 31.48
N GLY A 316 -6.94 -10.60 30.20
CA GLY A 316 -5.95 -10.92 29.15
C GLY A 316 -4.98 -9.78 28.93
N LYS A 317 -5.47 -8.54 28.94
CA LYS A 317 -4.64 -7.32 28.86
C LYS A 317 -3.66 -7.22 30.03
N GLU A 318 -4.12 -7.42 31.26
CA GLU A 318 -3.26 -7.41 32.45
C GLU A 318 -2.22 -8.52 32.39
N MET A 319 -2.62 -9.73 31.97
CA MET A 319 -1.71 -10.86 31.77
C MET A 319 -0.63 -10.51 30.74
N PHE A 320 -0.99 -9.88 29.62
CA PHE A 320 -0.03 -9.44 28.60
C PHE A 320 0.94 -8.37 29.11
N LEU A 321 0.45 -7.38 29.87
CA LEU A 321 1.30 -6.36 30.50
C LEU A 321 2.29 -6.98 31.50
N GLN A 322 1.88 -7.99 32.27
CA GLN A 322 2.77 -8.72 33.19
C GLN A 322 3.87 -9.48 32.44
N LEU A 323 3.57 -10.05 31.27
CA LEU A 323 4.60 -10.65 30.40
C LEU A 323 5.62 -9.60 29.94
N LEU A 324 5.16 -8.45 29.44
CA LEU A 324 6.04 -7.37 29.01
C LEU A 324 6.95 -6.91 30.14
N SER A 325 6.41 -6.73 31.35
CA SER A 325 7.20 -6.38 32.54
C SER A 325 8.27 -7.42 32.85
N THR A 326 7.91 -8.71 32.84
CA THR A 326 8.85 -9.81 33.11
C THR A 326 10.00 -9.80 32.09
N LEU A 327 9.68 -9.64 30.80
CA LEU A 327 10.69 -9.60 29.74
C LEU A 327 11.59 -8.36 29.82
N LYS A 328 11.08 -7.24 30.30
CA LYS A 328 11.90 -6.03 30.54
C LYS A 328 12.92 -6.28 31.64
N ASP A 329 12.52 -6.94 32.71
CA ASP A 329 13.42 -7.32 33.80
C ASP A 329 14.50 -8.29 33.31
N ASP A 330 14.12 -9.31 32.53
CA ASP A 330 15.05 -10.28 31.92
C ASP A 330 16.05 -9.62 30.95
N VAL A 331 15.60 -8.62 30.17
CA VAL A 331 16.47 -7.84 29.29
C VAL A 331 17.40 -6.93 30.09
N ALA A 332 16.91 -6.31 31.17
CA ALA A 332 17.70 -5.43 32.02
C ALA A 332 18.79 -6.20 32.80
N GLU A 333 18.49 -7.40 33.30
CA GLU A 333 19.47 -8.27 33.96
C GLU A 333 20.59 -8.66 32.98
N ARG A 334 20.23 -9.11 31.77
CA ARG A 334 21.21 -9.44 30.72
C ARG A 334 22.06 -8.24 30.28
N ALA A 335 21.48 -7.04 30.25
CA ALA A 335 22.23 -5.82 29.97
C ALA A 335 23.20 -5.43 31.10
N ALA A 336 22.86 -5.72 32.36
CA ALA A 336 23.71 -5.46 33.52
C ALA A 336 24.88 -6.45 33.64
N ASP A 337 24.68 -7.70 33.21
CA ASP A 337 25.71 -8.74 33.15
C ASP A 337 26.71 -8.55 32.00
N ALA A 338 26.42 -7.65 31.06
CA ALA A 338 27.32 -7.33 29.97
C ALA A 338 28.63 -6.72 30.51
N PRO A 339 29.81 -7.17 30.04
CA PRO A 339 31.09 -6.74 30.59
C PRO A 339 31.25 -5.21 30.53
N PRO A 340 31.69 -4.55 31.62
CA PRO A 340 31.85 -3.10 31.67
C PRO A 340 33.00 -2.67 30.74
N GLY A 341 32.65 -2.31 29.50
CA GLY A 341 33.62 -1.88 28.48
C GLY A 341 33.06 -1.19 27.24
N GLN A 342 31.73 -1.17 27.02
CA GLN A 342 31.13 -0.56 25.81
C GLN A 342 29.96 0.40 26.08
N LEU A 343 29.61 0.62 27.34
CA LEU A 343 28.58 1.59 27.74
C LEU A 343 29.24 2.94 28.05
N GLY A 344 29.33 3.84 27.06
CA GLY A 344 29.53 5.27 27.32
C GLY A 344 30.67 5.99 26.60
N GLN A 345 31.40 5.36 25.69
CA GLN A 345 32.01 6.13 24.59
C GLN A 345 31.01 6.13 23.45
N GLU A 346 30.84 7.26 22.75
CA GLU A 346 30.44 7.20 21.35
C GLU A 346 31.29 6.11 20.73
N ALA A 347 30.71 4.92 20.52
CA ALA A 347 31.39 3.91 19.78
C ALA A 347 31.62 4.57 18.44
N LYS A 348 32.84 5.04 18.20
CA LYS A 348 33.38 5.10 16.86
C LYS A 348 33.15 3.68 16.38
N ILE A 349 32.04 3.50 15.64
CA ILE A 349 31.73 2.26 14.98
C ILE A 349 32.93 2.09 14.06
N ASP A 350 33.90 1.28 14.50
CA ASP A 350 35.06 0.99 13.70
C ASP A 350 34.49 0.20 12.53
N PRO A 351 34.50 0.74 11.29
CA PRO A 351 33.83 0.09 10.15
C PRO A 351 34.41 -1.30 9.85
N PHE A 352 35.53 -1.66 10.49
CA PHE A 352 36.23 -2.93 10.36
C PHE A 352 35.89 -3.97 11.45
N HIS A 353 35.05 -3.65 12.45
CA HIS A 353 34.52 -4.62 13.43
C HIS A 353 33.09 -5.08 13.10
N LEU A 354 32.69 -5.01 11.84
CA LEU A 354 31.49 -5.66 11.27
C LEU A 354 31.63 -7.20 11.14
N ALA A 355 32.68 -7.80 11.71
CA ALA A 355 33.05 -9.19 11.45
C ALA A 355 32.46 -10.21 12.45
N ASP A 356 31.96 -9.79 13.62
CA ASP A 356 31.14 -10.64 14.49
C ASP A 356 29.66 -10.39 14.16
N VAL A 357 29.24 -10.78 12.95
CA VAL A 357 27.82 -10.81 12.64
C VAL A 357 27.24 -12.04 13.33
N GLN A 358 26.67 -11.85 14.51
CA GLN A 358 25.90 -12.90 15.18
C GLN A 358 24.71 -13.23 14.28
N ASP A 359 24.59 -14.49 13.86
CA ASP A 359 23.44 -14.95 13.09
C ASP A 359 22.21 -14.91 14.00
N VAL A 360 21.33 -13.97 13.71
CA VAL A 360 20.03 -13.84 14.38
C VAL A 360 19.00 -14.63 13.58
N ALA A 361 18.09 -15.32 14.27
CA ALA A 361 17.03 -16.18 13.76
C ALA A 361 15.89 -15.40 13.04
N SER A 362 16.24 -14.34 12.29
CA SER A 362 15.31 -13.45 11.58
C SER A 362 14.47 -14.19 10.54
N SER A 363 15.06 -15.12 9.78
CA SER A 363 14.31 -15.93 8.80
C SER A 363 13.35 -16.89 9.51
N SER A 364 13.82 -17.51 10.59
CA SER A 364 13.04 -18.44 11.40
C SER A 364 11.83 -17.78 12.04
N VAL A 365 12.02 -16.62 12.69
CA VAL A 365 10.91 -15.87 13.33
C VAL A 365 9.92 -15.34 12.29
N LEU A 366 10.42 -14.93 11.11
CA LEU A 366 9.55 -14.50 10.02
C LEU A 366 8.69 -15.67 9.51
N ARG A 367 9.31 -16.84 9.33
CA ARG A 367 8.62 -18.05 8.84
C ARG A 367 7.59 -18.57 9.84
N THR A 368 7.99 -18.72 11.11
CA THR A 368 7.08 -19.21 12.15
C THR A 368 6.01 -18.19 12.52
N GLY A 369 6.32 -16.90 12.52
CA GLY A 369 5.35 -15.82 12.74
C GLY A 369 4.26 -15.81 11.67
N VAL A 370 4.66 -15.86 10.38
CA VAL A 370 3.70 -15.96 9.26
C VAL A 370 2.92 -17.27 9.31
N GLN A 371 3.56 -18.40 9.62
CA GLN A 371 2.87 -19.69 9.76
C GLN A 371 1.84 -19.69 10.89
N THR A 372 2.17 -19.06 12.02
CA THR A 372 1.28 -18.93 13.18
C THR A 372 0.05 -18.13 12.79
N LEU A 373 0.23 -16.93 12.24
CA LEU A 373 -0.87 -16.06 11.81
C LEU A 373 -1.68 -16.68 10.67
N ALA A 374 -1.02 -17.34 9.72
CA ALA A 374 -1.69 -18.06 8.64
C ALA A 374 -2.61 -19.18 9.14
N ALA A 375 -2.17 -19.93 10.15
CA ALA A 375 -2.98 -20.98 10.76
C ALA A 375 -4.19 -20.43 11.52
N LEU A 376 -4.09 -19.18 12.00
CA LEU A 376 -5.19 -18.50 12.67
C LEU A 376 -6.17 -17.91 11.66
N GLY A 377 -5.70 -17.47 10.49
CA GLY A 377 -6.54 -16.94 9.40
C GLY A 377 -6.04 -15.64 8.78
N GLY A 378 -4.86 -15.16 9.21
CA GLY A 378 -4.25 -13.90 8.78
C GLY A 378 -3.92 -12.96 9.94
N GLY A 379 -3.50 -11.73 9.61
CA GLY A 379 -3.17 -10.72 10.61
C GLY A 379 -1.87 -9.98 10.35
N ASP A 380 -1.27 -9.46 11.42
CA ASP A 380 -0.07 -8.63 11.37
C ASP A 380 1.08 -9.26 12.14
N LEU A 381 2.24 -9.39 11.50
CA LEU A 381 3.51 -9.67 12.15
C LEU A 381 4.29 -8.37 12.28
N VAL A 382 4.58 -7.92 13.50
CA VAL A 382 5.39 -6.73 13.77
C VAL A 382 6.76 -7.17 14.26
N LEU A 383 7.77 -7.02 13.40
CA LEU A 383 9.15 -7.41 13.65
C LEU A 383 9.96 -6.23 14.22
N PHE A 384 10.54 -6.39 15.40
CA PHE A 384 11.50 -5.44 15.96
C PHE A 384 12.91 -6.02 15.80
N GLN A 385 13.74 -5.40 14.96
CA GLN A 385 15.06 -5.92 14.64
C GLN A 385 16.13 -4.81 14.60
N ALA A 386 17.18 -4.96 15.39
CA ALA A 386 18.35 -4.08 15.43
C ALA A 386 19.57 -4.66 14.69
N THR A 387 19.66 -5.98 14.55
CA THR A 387 20.81 -6.64 13.91
C THR A 387 20.49 -7.00 12.45
N VAL A 388 21.41 -6.70 11.53
CA VAL A 388 21.32 -7.18 10.16
C VAL A 388 21.80 -8.63 10.13
N PRO A 389 21.00 -9.59 9.63
CA PRO A 389 21.41 -10.98 9.60
C PRO A 389 22.46 -11.20 8.50
N ALA A 390 23.60 -11.83 8.85
CA ALA A 390 24.71 -12.09 7.93
C ALA A 390 24.31 -12.99 6.74
N SER A 391 23.50 -14.00 7.03
CA SER A 391 23.21 -15.09 6.10
C SER A 391 21.71 -15.24 5.78
N ALA A 392 20.83 -14.78 6.66
CA ALA A 392 19.48 -15.33 6.76
C ALA A 392 18.55 -15.00 5.57
N TRP A 393 18.90 -14.04 4.70
CA TRP A 393 18.03 -13.55 3.63
C TRP A 393 18.64 -13.81 2.22
N GLY A 394 19.82 -14.43 2.17
CA GLY A 394 20.61 -14.66 0.94
C GLY A 394 21.60 -13.53 0.61
N PRO A 395 22.65 -13.78 -0.21
CA PRO A 395 23.67 -12.79 -0.52
C PRO A 395 23.17 -11.68 -1.47
N ASP A 396 23.76 -10.49 -1.32
CA ASP A 396 23.48 -9.27 -2.11
C ASP A 396 23.84 -9.44 -3.59
N ASP A 397 22.92 -9.07 -4.49
CA ASP A 397 23.25 -8.79 -5.91
C ASP A 397 22.87 -7.31 -6.25
N SER A 398 22.50 -6.49 -5.27
CA SER A 398 22.20 -5.05 -5.41
C SER A 398 23.39 -4.14 -5.07
N ALA A 399 24.46 -4.69 -4.50
CA ALA A 399 25.74 -4.00 -4.46
C ALA A 399 26.20 -3.75 -5.91
N PRO A 400 26.37 -2.49 -6.34
CA PRO A 400 27.05 -2.23 -7.60
C PRO A 400 28.43 -2.87 -7.49
N GLU A 401 28.78 -3.74 -8.43
CA GLU A 401 30.18 -4.10 -8.63
C GLU A 401 30.92 -2.78 -8.86
N ASP A 402 31.81 -2.40 -7.93
CA ASP A 402 32.72 -1.27 -8.10
C ASP A 402 33.62 -1.54 -9.32
N ASP A 403 33.13 -1.19 -10.51
CA ASP A 403 33.94 -1.03 -11.70
C ASP A 403 34.73 0.28 -11.55
N ASP A 404 35.77 0.22 -10.75
CA ASP A 404 36.82 1.22 -10.63
C ASP A 404 37.61 1.30 -11.95
N VAL A 405 37.13 2.07 -12.95
CA VAL A 405 38.01 2.65 -13.98
C VAL A 405 37.47 3.98 -14.51
N LEU A 406 37.86 5.07 -13.85
CA LEU A 406 37.94 6.39 -14.47
C LEU A 406 39.20 6.45 -15.36
N SER A 407 39.08 6.34 -16.70
CA SER A 407 40.04 6.91 -17.68
C SER A 407 39.57 6.77 -19.14
N PRO A 408 39.50 7.87 -19.93
CA PRO A 408 39.21 7.79 -21.36
C PRO A 408 40.48 7.44 -22.15
N LYS A 409 40.49 6.30 -22.87
CA LYS A 409 41.47 6.04 -23.94
C LYS A 409 40.76 5.97 -25.30
N THR A 410 41.39 6.63 -26.26
CA THR A 410 40.98 6.95 -27.63
C THR A 410 40.68 5.74 -28.53
N PRO A 411 39.96 5.92 -29.66
CA PRO A 411 39.45 4.82 -30.48
C PRO A 411 40.47 4.37 -31.54
N ILE A 412 40.72 3.07 -31.63
CA ILE A 412 41.30 2.42 -32.82
C ILE A 412 40.55 1.11 -33.08
N SER A 413 40.05 0.98 -34.31
CA SER A 413 39.37 -0.20 -34.90
C SER A 413 40.35 -0.91 -35.87
N PRO A 414 40.01 -2.00 -36.59
CA PRO A 414 39.29 -3.25 -36.27
C PRO A 414 40.12 -4.50 -36.65
N LYS A 415 39.93 -5.68 -36.03
CA LYS A 415 40.13 -6.99 -36.69
C LYS A 415 39.24 -8.10 -36.10
N THR A 416 38.42 -8.72 -36.94
CA THR A 416 37.82 -10.07 -36.79
C THR A 416 38.90 -11.14 -37.09
N PRO A 417 38.81 -12.46 -36.71
CA PRO A 417 37.64 -13.34 -36.98
C PRO A 417 37.40 -14.64 -36.11
N LYS A 418 36.24 -15.30 -36.37
CA LYS A 418 35.87 -16.75 -36.27
C LYS A 418 35.46 -17.42 -34.91
N THR A 419 34.13 -17.66 -34.78
CA THR A 419 33.30 -18.84 -34.31
C THR A 419 33.85 -19.92 -33.33
N PRO A 420 33.01 -20.75 -32.61
CA PRO A 420 31.54 -20.73 -32.34
C PRO A 420 31.14 -20.97 -30.84
N MET A 421 29.83 -20.87 -30.55
CA MET A 421 29.07 -21.43 -29.40
C MET A 421 29.73 -21.46 -27.99
N LYS A 422 29.24 -20.61 -27.08
CA LYS A 422 28.74 -21.01 -25.75
C LYS A 422 27.61 -20.06 -25.36
N SER A 423 26.44 -20.62 -25.10
CA SER A 423 25.31 -19.93 -24.47
C SER A 423 25.71 -19.40 -23.08
N PRO A 424 25.42 -18.14 -22.74
CA PRO A 424 25.41 -17.71 -21.35
C PRO A 424 24.03 -17.12 -21.02
N ILE A 425 22.96 -17.91 -21.19
CA ILE A 425 21.64 -17.59 -20.62
C ILE A 425 21.30 -18.66 -19.57
N ALA A 426 22.28 -18.93 -18.71
CA ALA A 426 22.06 -19.47 -17.37
C ALA A 426 22.42 -18.39 -16.34
N LEU A 427 22.13 -17.13 -16.69
CA LEU A 427 22.37 -15.98 -15.83
C LEU A 427 21.35 -16.02 -14.68
N LYS A 428 21.83 -16.48 -13.52
CA LYS A 428 21.45 -15.98 -12.19
C LYS A 428 19.95 -16.01 -11.82
N LYS A 429 19.25 -17.13 -12.02
CA LYS A 429 17.83 -17.29 -11.62
C LYS A 429 17.60 -17.76 -10.17
N ARG A 430 18.55 -17.58 -9.24
CA ARG A 430 18.62 -18.42 -8.02
C ARG A 430 18.68 -17.73 -6.64
N LYS A 431 18.48 -16.41 -6.51
CA LYS A 431 18.86 -15.70 -5.25
C LYS A 431 17.85 -14.73 -4.60
N ARG A 432 16.58 -14.69 -5.04
CA ARG A 432 15.46 -13.95 -4.36
C ARG A 432 14.47 -14.87 -3.61
N THR A 433 14.86 -16.11 -3.33
CA THR A 433 13.91 -17.22 -3.08
C THR A 433 13.12 -17.12 -1.78
N PHE A 434 13.71 -16.66 -0.67
CA PHE A 434 13.04 -16.70 0.64
C PHE A 434 11.97 -15.62 0.80
N LEU A 435 12.31 -14.33 0.60
CA LEU A 435 11.33 -13.25 0.77
C LEU A 435 10.19 -13.34 -0.25
N GLU A 436 10.46 -13.79 -1.47
CA GLU A 436 9.42 -14.05 -2.47
C GLU A 436 8.51 -15.22 -2.08
N GLU A 437 9.05 -16.27 -1.45
CA GLU A 437 8.26 -17.36 -0.87
C GLU A 437 7.39 -16.86 0.30
N MET A 438 7.98 -16.06 1.20
CA MET A 438 7.25 -15.45 2.31
C MET A 438 6.15 -14.51 1.81
N HIS A 439 6.43 -13.64 0.83
CA HIS A 439 5.44 -12.76 0.21
C HIS A 439 4.28 -13.56 -0.39
N ARG A 440 4.58 -14.65 -1.10
CA ARG A 440 3.54 -15.54 -1.64
C ARG A 440 2.72 -16.20 -0.54
N SER A 441 3.33 -16.59 0.57
CA SER A 441 2.61 -17.10 1.74
C SER A 441 1.70 -16.02 2.32
N CYS A 442 2.23 -14.83 2.59
CA CYS A 442 1.51 -13.67 3.09
C CYS A 442 0.28 -13.31 2.23
N CYS A 443 0.41 -13.27 0.90
CA CYS A 443 -0.72 -13.00 0.00
C CYS A 443 -1.81 -14.07 0.07
N ARG A 444 -1.44 -15.35 0.23
CA ARG A 444 -2.41 -16.45 0.32
C ARG A 444 -3.15 -16.48 1.64
N THR A 445 -2.50 -16.03 2.70
CA THR A 445 -2.97 -16.20 4.08
C THR A 445 -3.42 -14.89 4.72
N GLY A 446 -3.35 -13.77 4.01
CA GLY A 446 -3.74 -12.45 4.54
C GLY A 446 -2.85 -11.98 5.69
N VAL A 447 -1.54 -12.29 5.66
CA VAL A 447 -0.58 -11.84 6.69
C VAL A 447 0.23 -10.65 6.20
N ALA A 448 0.11 -9.51 6.87
CA ALA A 448 0.97 -8.36 6.66
C ALA A 448 2.17 -8.38 7.61
N VAL A 449 3.31 -7.88 7.15
CA VAL A 449 4.53 -7.79 7.96
C VAL A 449 4.88 -6.33 8.14
N SER A 450 5.02 -5.84 9.36
CA SER A 450 5.53 -4.50 9.66
C SER A 450 6.87 -4.62 10.38
N ALA A 451 7.73 -3.61 10.28
CA ALA A 451 9.08 -3.69 10.83
C ALA A 451 9.51 -2.40 11.53
N VAL A 452 9.97 -2.52 12.77
CA VAL A 452 10.75 -1.49 13.47
C VAL A 452 12.21 -1.92 13.39
N THR A 453 13.04 -1.12 12.72
CA THR A 453 14.43 -1.48 12.41
C THR A 453 15.41 -0.45 12.97
N ALA A 454 16.49 -0.90 13.60
CA ALA A 454 17.54 -0.05 14.16
C ALA A 454 18.93 -0.31 13.57
N THR A 455 18.99 -0.79 12.33
CA THR A 455 20.21 -1.15 11.62
C THR A 455 20.92 0.09 11.06
N VAL A 456 22.26 0.08 11.02
CA VAL A 456 23.05 1.17 10.43
C VAL A 456 23.01 1.06 8.90
N ASP A 457 22.90 2.19 8.18
CA ASP A 457 22.55 2.28 6.75
C ASP A 457 23.30 1.31 5.81
N GLY A 458 22.57 0.76 4.82
CA GLY A 458 23.08 -0.14 3.76
C GLY A 458 22.17 -1.35 3.52
N ASP A 459 21.78 -2.04 4.59
CA ASP A 459 21.01 -3.30 4.54
C ASP A 459 19.55 -3.19 4.99
N ALA A 460 19.09 -1.98 5.35
CA ALA A 460 17.71 -1.74 5.80
C ALA A 460 16.67 -2.05 4.70
N SER A 461 17.06 -1.86 3.43
CA SER A 461 16.22 -2.15 2.25
C SER A 461 15.67 -3.58 2.24
N ARG A 462 16.45 -4.54 2.75
CA ARG A 462 16.03 -5.94 2.86
C ARG A 462 14.88 -6.06 3.84
N LEU A 463 15.07 -5.56 5.07
CA LEU A 463 14.08 -5.59 6.13
C LEU A 463 12.79 -4.85 5.76
N HIS A 464 12.87 -3.90 4.83
CA HIS A 464 11.72 -3.10 4.36
C HIS A 464 10.99 -3.75 3.17
N TRP A 465 11.65 -4.65 2.44
CA TRP A 465 11.12 -5.24 1.20
C TRP A 465 9.79 -5.96 1.39
N LEU A 466 9.72 -6.83 2.41
CA LEU A 466 8.50 -7.61 2.67
C LEU A 466 7.38 -6.73 3.26
N PRO A 467 7.65 -5.84 4.24
CA PRO A 467 6.64 -4.91 4.72
C PRO A 467 5.96 -4.09 3.62
N TRP A 468 6.75 -3.44 2.75
CA TRP A 468 6.19 -2.65 1.67
C TRP A 468 5.32 -3.44 0.71
N ARG A 469 5.61 -4.73 0.50
CA ARG A 469 4.87 -5.61 -0.42
C ARG A 469 3.67 -6.31 0.20
N THR A 470 3.55 -6.28 1.52
CA THR A 470 2.46 -6.92 2.25
C THR A 470 1.41 -5.92 2.77
N GLY A 471 1.61 -4.63 2.51
CA GLY A 471 0.77 -3.54 3.04
C GLY A 471 1.09 -3.22 4.51
N GLY A 472 2.24 -3.68 4.99
CA GLY A 472 2.78 -3.39 6.31
C GLY A 472 3.54 -2.07 6.37
N ASP A 473 3.90 -1.67 7.58
CA ASP A 473 4.56 -0.40 7.85
C ASP A 473 6.02 -0.58 8.28
N VAL A 474 6.83 0.46 8.08
CA VAL A 474 8.25 0.45 8.44
C VAL A 474 8.60 1.69 9.25
N LEU A 475 9.20 1.48 10.43
CA LEU A 475 9.88 2.51 11.20
C LEU A 475 11.38 2.21 11.19
N HIS A 476 12.18 3.05 10.55
CA HIS A 476 13.64 2.87 10.49
C HIS A 476 14.35 3.91 11.37
N LEU A 477 15.21 3.43 12.27
CA LEU A 477 15.90 4.18 13.31
C LEU A 477 17.43 3.96 13.17
N PRO A 478 18.09 4.51 12.13
CA PRO A 478 19.48 4.19 11.80
C PRO A 478 20.49 4.58 12.89
N ASN A 479 20.17 5.60 13.70
CA ASN A 479 20.94 6.03 14.86
C ASN A 479 20.12 5.84 16.13
N PHE A 480 19.64 4.62 16.35
CA PHE A 480 18.80 4.32 17.50
C PHE A 480 19.50 4.71 18.80
N ALA A 481 18.76 5.43 19.64
CA ALA A 481 19.09 5.73 21.01
C ALA A 481 17.85 5.43 21.86
N ALA A 482 18.04 5.08 23.13
CA ALA A 482 16.93 4.76 24.05
C ALA A 482 15.89 5.92 24.17
N THR A 483 16.29 7.15 23.85
CA THR A 483 15.40 8.33 23.77
C THR A 483 14.36 8.25 22.66
N ALA A 484 14.49 7.31 21.71
CA ALA A 484 13.54 7.09 20.62
C ALA A 484 12.25 6.36 21.06
N THR A 485 12.19 5.84 22.29
CA THR A 485 11.04 5.09 22.81
C THR A 485 9.69 5.79 22.61
N PRO A 486 9.53 7.12 22.87
CA PRO A 486 8.27 7.82 22.62
C PRO A 486 7.86 7.86 21.14
N SER A 487 8.84 7.90 20.23
CA SER A 487 8.60 7.82 18.79
C SER A 487 8.11 6.44 18.39
N ILE A 488 8.70 5.38 18.96
CA ILE A 488 8.26 4.00 18.72
C ILE A 488 6.83 3.82 19.25
N SER A 489 6.52 4.27 20.47
CA SER A 489 5.18 4.12 21.04
C SER A 489 4.12 4.90 20.25
N SER A 490 4.42 6.14 19.84
CA SER A 490 3.49 6.94 19.03
C SER A 490 3.22 6.27 17.67
N GLN A 491 4.27 5.78 17.02
CA GLN A 491 4.14 5.08 15.74
C GLN A 491 3.35 3.77 15.88
N LEU A 492 3.62 2.98 16.91
CA LEU A 492 2.88 1.75 17.19
C LEU A 492 1.41 2.03 17.50
N GLN A 493 1.10 3.08 18.26
CA GLN A 493 -0.28 3.47 18.55
C GLN A 493 -1.03 3.80 17.25
N HIS A 494 -0.41 4.55 16.35
CA HIS A 494 -0.98 4.81 15.03
C HIS A 494 -1.15 3.52 14.20
N TRP A 495 -0.16 2.62 14.20
CA TRP A 495 -0.28 1.32 13.50
C TRP A 495 -1.41 0.47 14.07
N MET A 496 -1.65 0.46 15.38
CA MET A 496 -2.75 -0.28 15.99
C MET A 496 -4.12 0.24 15.55
N GLN A 497 -4.31 1.56 15.51
CA GLN A 497 -5.54 2.18 14.98
C GLN A 497 -5.74 1.80 13.50
N LYS A 498 -4.66 1.89 12.71
CA LYS A 498 -4.65 1.51 11.31
C LYS A 498 -5.00 0.03 11.10
N MET A 499 -4.48 -0.88 11.93
CA MET A 499 -4.77 -2.31 11.88
C MET A 499 -6.26 -2.62 12.10
N GLN A 500 -6.94 -1.86 12.97
CA GLN A 500 -8.38 -1.97 13.21
C GLN A 500 -9.20 -1.54 11.99
N GLY A 501 -8.80 -0.45 11.32
CA GLY A 501 -9.45 0.06 10.10
C GLY A 501 -8.98 -0.61 8.79
N SER A 502 -8.08 -1.60 8.85
CA SER A 502 -7.54 -2.26 7.66
C SER A 502 -8.41 -3.43 7.20
N ALA A 503 -8.48 -3.62 5.88
CA ALA A 503 -8.98 -4.86 5.28
C ALA A 503 -7.84 -5.86 5.06
N TYR A 504 -8.14 -7.15 5.10
CA TYR A 504 -7.16 -8.24 4.95
C TYR A 504 -7.54 -9.14 3.77
N ASN A 505 -6.53 -9.80 3.19
CA ASN A 505 -6.65 -10.66 2.01
C ASN A 505 -7.33 -9.95 0.83
N CYS A 506 -6.83 -8.76 0.49
CA CYS A 506 -7.49 -7.85 -0.43
C CYS A 506 -7.14 -8.15 -1.88
N VAL A 507 -8.16 -8.15 -2.75
CA VAL A 507 -8.02 -8.12 -4.20
C VAL A 507 -8.69 -6.87 -4.73
N VAL A 508 -7.91 -6.02 -5.38
CA VAL A 508 -8.39 -4.76 -5.95
C VAL A 508 -8.39 -4.88 -7.47
N LYS A 509 -9.46 -4.46 -8.14
CA LYS A 509 -9.52 -4.35 -9.60
C LYS A 509 -10.12 -3.02 -10.05
N LEU A 510 -9.32 -2.21 -10.74
CA LEU A 510 -9.81 -1.05 -11.49
C LEU A 510 -10.43 -1.53 -12.81
N ARG A 511 -11.63 -1.02 -13.11
CA ARG A 511 -12.32 -1.22 -14.38
C ARG A 511 -12.51 0.13 -15.06
N CYS A 512 -12.16 0.22 -16.33
CA CYS A 512 -12.32 1.42 -17.15
C CYS A 512 -13.45 1.22 -18.17
N SER A 513 -14.14 2.31 -18.53
CA SER A 513 -15.10 2.30 -19.64
C SER A 513 -14.37 2.19 -20.97
N LYS A 514 -15.10 1.83 -22.04
CA LYS A 514 -14.54 1.76 -23.38
C LYS A 514 -13.81 3.06 -23.74
N GLY A 515 -12.60 2.95 -24.28
CA GLY A 515 -11.75 4.08 -24.65
C GLY A 515 -10.64 4.40 -23.65
N LEU A 516 -10.58 3.71 -22.51
CA LEU A 516 -9.53 3.88 -21.51
C LEU A 516 -9.09 2.51 -20.97
N SER A 517 -7.79 2.32 -20.83
CA SER A 517 -7.20 1.08 -20.33
C SER A 517 -6.15 1.37 -19.25
N CYS A 518 -5.93 0.39 -18.39
CA CYS A 518 -4.83 0.44 -17.43
C CYS A 518 -3.53 0.03 -18.12
N ARG A 519 -2.50 0.88 -18.02
CA ARG A 519 -1.16 0.59 -18.55
C ARG A 519 -0.27 -0.05 -17.49
N ALA A 520 -0.30 0.49 -16.28
CA ALA A 520 0.61 0.08 -15.21
C ALA A 520 0.02 0.38 -13.85
N LEU A 521 0.38 -0.46 -12.89
CA LEU A 521 0.19 -0.20 -11.46
C LEU A 521 1.48 0.39 -10.88
N LEU A 522 1.36 1.52 -10.21
CA LEU A 522 2.41 2.15 -9.41
C LEU A 522 2.13 1.84 -7.94
N ALA A 523 2.73 0.76 -7.48
CA ALA A 523 2.70 0.30 -6.08
C ALA A 523 4.00 -0.45 -5.76
N PRO A 524 4.37 -0.62 -4.48
CA PRO A 524 5.53 -1.40 -4.08
C PRO A 524 5.46 -2.90 -4.44
N TRP A 525 4.27 -3.44 -4.72
CA TRP A 525 4.02 -4.83 -5.10
C TRP A 525 3.61 -4.95 -6.58
N PRO A 526 3.80 -6.13 -7.22
CA PRO A 526 3.41 -6.31 -8.61
C PRO A 526 1.89 -6.41 -8.77
N ALA A 527 1.43 -6.28 -10.01
CA ALA A 527 0.06 -6.62 -10.38
C ALA A 527 -0.26 -8.09 -10.01
N ALA A 528 -1.55 -8.37 -9.82
CA ALA A 528 -2.04 -9.70 -9.49
C ALA A 528 -1.61 -10.69 -10.59
N ALA A 529 -1.30 -11.94 -10.21
CA ALA A 529 -0.88 -12.96 -11.17
C ALA A 529 -1.92 -13.22 -12.27
N SER A 530 -3.21 -12.99 -11.97
CA SER A 530 -4.32 -13.10 -12.92
C SER A 530 -4.60 -11.82 -13.73
N SER A 531 -3.85 -10.73 -13.51
CA SER A 531 -4.04 -9.45 -14.19
C SER A 531 -2.97 -9.26 -15.26
N GLU A 532 -3.26 -9.74 -16.46
CA GLU A 532 -2.42 -9.46 -17.65
C GLU A 532 -2.44 -7.96 -18.01
N ASP A 533 -3.49 -7.25 -17.61
CA ASP A 533 -3.79 -5.84 -17.92
C ASP A 533 -3.29 -4.84 -16.87
N HIS A 534 -2.57 -5.29 -15.84
CA HIS A 534 -2.13 -4.47 -14.69
C HIS A 534 -3.27 -3.70 -13.98
N SER A 535 -4.52 -4.09 -14.22
CA SER A 535 -5.70 -3.41 -13.68
C SER A 535 -6.09 -3.93 -12.29
N ALA A 536 -5.42 -4.98 -11.81
CA ALA A 536 -5.67 -5.56 -10.50
C ALA A 536 -4.40 -5.92 -9.75
N PHE A 537 -4.51 -5.96 -8.42
CA PHE A 537 -3.46 -6.42 -7.51
C PHE A 537 -4.05 -7.14 -6.32
N GLU A 538 -3.19 -7.91 -5.65
CA GLU A 538 -3.46 -8.59 -4.40
C GLU A 538 -2.54 -8.01 -3.33
N VAL A 539 -3.07 -7.75 -2.15
CA VAL A 539 -2.27 -7.30 -1.01
C VAL A 539 -2.80 -7.94 0.28
N PRO A 540 -1.93 -8.47 1.16
CA PRO A 540 -2.34 -9.09 2.42
C PRO A 540 -3.14 -8.16 3.33
N ARG A 541 -2.76 -6.87 3.42
CA ARG A 541 -3.49 -5.86 4.18
C ARG A 541 -3.60 -4.56 3.39
N LEU A 542 -4.78 -3.95 3.39
CA LEU A 542 -5.04 -2.67 2.77
C LEU A 542 -5.57 -1.71 3.84
N SER A 543 -4.69 -0.79 4.25
CA SER A 543 -4.96 0.14 5.35
C SER A 543 -5.55 1.47 4.88
N PRO A 544 -6.17 2.25 5.78
CA PRO A 544 -6.71 3.59 5.46
C PRO A 544 -5.73 4.54 4.77
N ASP A 545 -4.47 4.55 5.21
CA ASP A 545 -3.44 5.46 4.67
C ASP A 545 -2.82 4.98 3.35
N MET A 546 -3.18 3.78 2.88
CA MET A 546 -2.53 3.19 1.72
C MET A 546 -3.14 3.68 0.42
N SER A 547 -2.30 4.30 -0.40
CA SER A 547 -2.66 4.82 -1.72
C SER A 547 -1.91 4.08 -2.81
N VAL A 548 -2.61 3.75 -3.90
CA VAL A 548 -2.03 3.14 -5.10
C VAL A 548 -2.39 3.97 -6.31
N THR A 549 -1.54 3.96 -7.34
CA THR A 549 -1.82 4.72 -8.56
C THR A 549 -1.87 3.80 -9.77
N PHE A 550 -2.94 3.87 -10.55
CA PHE A 550 -3.05 3.24 -11.85
C PHE A 550 -2.71 4.26 -12.94
N SER A 551 -1.70 3.98 -13.74
CA SER A 551 -1.44 4.73 -14.96
C SER A 551 -2.41 4.28 -16.04
N LEU A 552 -3.09 5.23 -16.66
CA LEU A 552 -4.14 4.99 -17.64
C LEU A 552 -3.67 5.47 -19.01
N VAL A 553 -4.13 4.79 -20.06
CA VAL A 553 -3.91 5.22 -21.44
C VAL A 553 -5.20 5.09 -22.24
N PRO A 554 -5.44 5.98 -23.22
CA PRO A 554 -6.52 5.80 -24.17
C PRO A 554 -6.40 4.46 -24.90
N GLU A 555 -7.52 3.78 -25.07
CA GLU A 555 -7.57 2.65 -26.01
C GLU A 555 -7.49 3.20 -27.43
N ILE A 556 -6.49 2.76 -28.19
CA ILE A 556 -6.40 3.01 -29.62
C ILE A 556 -7.34 2.00 -30.28
N GLU A 557 -8.47 2.45 -30.83
CA GLU A 557 -9.24 1.60 -31.74
C GLU A 557 -8.32 1.29 -32.93
N PRO A 558 -8.06 0.02 -33.26
CA PRO A 558 -7.34 -0.30 -34.48
C PRO A 558 -8.13 0.30 -35.65
N ASP A 559 -7.42 0.99 -36.53
CA ASP A 559 -8.03 1.57 -37.72
C ASP A 559 -8.67 0.40 -38.50
N PRO A 560 -9.99 0.40 -38.78
CA PRO A 560 -10.63 -0.69 -39.51
C PRO A 560 -10.07 -0.90 -40.92
N ASP A 561 -9.22 0.02 -41.39
CA ASP A 561 -8.54 0.00 -42.68
C ASP A 561 -7.06 -0.44 -42.64
N GLU A 562 -6.49 -0.84 -41.47
CA GLU A 562 -5.13 -1.43 -41.35
C GLU A 562 -5.09 -2.97 -41.18
#